data_AF-A0A3R7SXY9-F1
#
_entry.id   AF-A0A3R7SXY9-F1
#
_cell.length_a   1.000
_cell.length_b   1.000
_cell.length_c   1.000
_cell.angle_alpha   90.00
_cell.angle_beta   90.00
_cell.angle_gamma   90.00
#
_symmetry.space_group_name_H-M   'P 1'
#
loop_
_entity.id
_entity.type
_entity.pdbx_description
1 polymer ?
#
loop_
_entity_poly.entity_id
_entity_poly.type
_entity_poly.pdbx_seq_one_letter_code
_entity_poly.pdbx_strand_id
1 'polypeptide(L)'
;MNITGFSRIESIGSYVPEQKISSEELMDEIQSETRFNVPNTWLEDLTGIRSRRFAEPEANPSDLAIEAGRAALEKCGMDPKDIAMVIYCGIDRYWVEPATSHRVQR
;
A
#
# COMPACT_ATOMS: atom_id res chain seq x y z
N MET A 1 19.33 -17.59 -18.12
CA MET A 1 19.98 -17.75 -16.79
C MET A 1 19.06 -18.64 -15.99
N ASN A 2 19.34 -19.94 -15.90
CA ASN A 2 18.49 -20.86 -15.14
C ASN A 2 18.90 -20.75 -13.67
N ILE A 3 18.12 -20.00 -12.90
CA ILE A 3 18.27 -19.98 -11.44
C ILE A 3 17.56 -21.23 -10.92
N THR A 4 18.30 -22.26 -10.55
CA THR A 4 17.79 -23.34 -9.70
C THR A 4 17.67 -22.81 -8.27
N GLY A 5 16.46 -22.43 -7.87
CA GLY A 5 16.12 -22.04 -6.49
C GLY A 5 15.19 -23.06 -5.85
N PHE A 6 15.30 -23.23 -4.53
CA PHE A 6 14.36 -24.04 -3.72
C PHE A 6 13.20 -23.19 -3.15
N SER A 7 13.06 -21.95 -3.61
CA SER A 7 12.01 -21.02 -3.20
C SER A 7 10.98 -20.88 -4.32
N ARG A 8 9.72 -20.81 -3.93
CA ARG A 8 8.60 -20.49 -4.82
C ARG A 8 7.71 -19.45 -4.17
N ILE A 9 6.95 -18.72 -4.97
CA ILE A 9 5.87 -17.87 -4.47
C ILE A 9 4.67 -18.79 -4.21
N GLU A 10 4.31 -18.98 -2.95
CA GLU A 10 3.16 -19.82 -2.59
C GLU A 10 1.83 -19.08 -2.83
N SER A 11 1.76 -17.80 -2.47
CA SER A 11 0.56 -16.98 -2.64
C SER A 11 0.92 -15.49 -2.71
N ILE A 12 0.01 -14.71 -3.28
CA ILE A 12 0.07 -13.25 -3.34
C ILE A 12 -1.28 -12.68 -2.88
N GLY A 13 -1.21 -11.74 -1.95
CA GLY A 13 -2.33 -10.95 -1.47
C GLY A 13 -2.04 -9.46 -1.63
N SER A 14 -3.10 -8.68 -1.77
CA SER A 14 -3.02 -7.23 -1.88
C SER A 14 -4.23 -6.62 -1.22
N TYR A 15 -4.02 -5.51 -0.53
CA TYR A 15 -5.08 -4.66 -0.02
C TYR A 15 -4.81 -3.24 -0.50
N VAL A 16 -5.89 -2.56 -0.88
CA VAL A 16 -5.85 -1.18 -1.35
C VAL A 16 -6.99 -0.43 -0.66
N PRO A 17 -6.71 0.71 -0.01
CA PRO A 17 -7.76 1.50 0.65
C PRO A 17 -8.91 1.85 -0.29
N GLU A 18 -10.12 1.99 0.27
CA GLU A 18 -11.33 2.21 -0.51
C GLU A 18 -11.40 3.62 -1.11
N GLN A 19 -11.02 4.64 -0.33
CA GLN A 19 -11.08 6.03 -0.76
C GLN A 19 -10.19 6.26 -1.98
N LYS A 20 -10.80 6.69 -3.08
CA LYS A 20 -10.14 7.04 -4.33
C LYS A 20 -10.19 8.55 -4.50
N ILE A 21 -9.03 9.17 -4.73
CA ILE A 21 -8.90 10.60 -4.98
C ILE A 21 -8.30 10.78 -6.38
N SER A 22 -9.01 11.50 -7.25
CA SER A 22 -8.52 11.83 -8.59
C SER A 22 -7.43 12.90 -8.56
N SER A 23 -6.64 12.99 -9.64
CA SER A 23 -5.67 14.08 -9.79
C SER A 23 -6.34 15.43 -9.92
N GLU A 24 -7.50 15.49 -10.59
CA GLU A 24 -8.27 16.72 -10.74
C GLU A 24 -8.81 17.22 -9.39
N GLU A 25 -9.43 16.36 -8.57
CA GLU A 25 -9.90 16.72 -7.22
C GLU A 25 -8.75 17.22 -6.34
N LEU A 26 -7.58 16.56 -6.39
CA LEU A 26 -6.40 16.98 -5.61
C LEU A 26 -5.89 18.36 -6.03
N MET A 27 -5.89 18.65 -7.34
CA MET A 27 -5.45 19.93 -7.88
C MET A 27 -6.46 21.04 -7.58
N ASP A 28 -7.76 20.71 -7.58
CA ASP A 28 -8.84 21.62 -7.18
C ASP A 28 -8.79 21.96 -5.68
N GLU A 29 -8.53 20.97 -4.81
CA GLU A 29 -8.42 21.14 -3.36
C GLU A 29 -7.35 22.20 -2.99
N ILE A 30 -6.22 22.19 -3.70
CA ILE A 30 -5.16 23.19 -3.50
C ILE A 30 -5.39 24.49 -4.29
N GLN A 31 -6.50 24.59 -5.02
CA GLN A 31 -6.89 25.69 -5.91
C GLN A 31 -5.80 26.02 -6.94
N SER A 32 -5.30 24.98 -7.63
CA SER A 32 -4.10 25.05 -8.45
C SER A 32 -4.15 26.16 -9.50
N GLU A 33 -5.27 26.30 -10.20
CA GLU A 33 -5.42 27.28 -11.26
C GLU A 33 -5.34 28.72 -10.75
N THR A 34 -5.99 29.03 -9.63
CA THR A 34 -6.05 30.39 -9.10
C THR A 34 -4.84 30.76 -8.26
N ARG A 35 -4.26 29.81 -7.52
CA ARG A 35 -3.11 30.07 -6.63
C ARG A 35 -1.77 29.94 -7.33
N PHE A 36 -1.66 29.08 -8.34
CA PHE A 36 -0.39 28.75 -8.99
C PHE A 36 -0.41 28.93 -10.50
N ASN A 37 -1.55 29.24 -11.12
CA ASN A 37 -1.69 29.33 -12.58
C ASN A 37 -1.25 28.04 -13.29
N VAL A 38 -1.55 26.89 -12.67
CA VAL A 38 -1.28 25.55 -13.19
C VAL A 38 -2.63 24.84 -13.39
N PRO A 39 -2.96 24.40 -14.62
CA PRO A 39 -4.22 23.71 -14.92
C PRO A 39 -4.45 22.48 -14.04
N ASN A 40 -5.69 22.19 -13.66
CA ASN A 40 -6.00 21.00 -12.85
C ASN A 40 -5.63 19.68 -13.57
N THR A 41 -5.56 19.68 -14.90
CA THR A 41 -5.13 18.52 -15.70
C THR A 41 -3.63 18.26 -15.64
N TRP A 42 -2.83 19.25 -15.23
CA TRP A 42 -1.37 19.22 -15.35
C TRP A 42 -0.73 17.98 -14.72
N LEU A 43 -1.22 17.54 -13.56
CA LEU A 43 -0.70 16.37 -12.86
C LEU A 43 -0.94 15.09 -13.66
N GLU A 44 -2.14 14.91 -14.21
CA GLU A 44 -2.44 13.76 -15.07
C GLU A 44 -1.65 13.83 -16.38
N ASP A 45 -1.59 15.00 -17.03
CA ASP A 45 -0.89 15.19 -18.30
C ASP A 45 0.61 14.90 -18.17
N LEU A 46 1.21 15.30 -17.04
CA LEU A 46 2.64 15.11 -16.79
C LEU A 46 3.00 13.68 -16.38
N THR A 47 2.21 13.05 -15.50
CA THR A 47 2.60 11.78 -14.87
C THR A 47 1.80 10.58 -15.33
N GLY A 48 0.67 10.78 -16.04
CA GLY A 48 -0.30 9.74 -16.38
C GLY A 48 -1.10 9.20 -15.19
N ILE A 49 -0.96 9.79 -13.99
CA ILE A 49 -1.68 9.33 -12.80
C ILE A 49 -3.05 10.01 -12.78
N ARG A 50 -4.11 9.23 -12.98
CA ARG A 50 -5.49 9.71 -12.94
C ARG A 50 -6.06 9.82 -11.52
N SER A 51 -5.62 8.92 -10.65
CA SER A 51 -6.12 8.80 -9.28
C SER A 51 -5.17 8.01 -8.41
N ARG A 52 -5.27 8.22 -7.10
CA ARG A 52 -4.61 7.43 -6.05
C ARG A 52 -5.63 6.95 -5.03
N ARG A 53 -5.16 6.13 -4.10
CA ARG A 53 -5.96 5.62 -2.99
C ARG A 53 -5.42 6.19 -1.70
N PHE A 54 -6.32 6.63 -0.83
CA PHE A 54 -5.98 7.20 0.47
C PHE A 54 -6.48 6.28 1.56
N ALA A 55 -5.63 6.03 2.55
CA ALA A 55 -6.04 5.33 3.75
C ALA A 55 -6.80 6.31 4.67
N GLU A 56 -7.73 5.78 5.46
CA GLU A 56 -8.40 6.57 6.50
C GLU A 56 -7.36 7.16 7.47
N PRO A 57 -7.60 8.33 8.07
CA PRO A 57 -6.64 9.01 8.94
C PRO A 57 -6.10 8.16 10.10
N GLU A 58 -6.92 7.22 10.59
CA GLU A 58 -6.58 6.33 11.71
C GLU A 58 -5.85 5.05 11.26
N ALA A 59 -5.75 4.79 9.95
CA ALA A 59 -5.15 3.59 9.42
C ALA A 59 -3.62 3.62 9.55
N ASN A 60 -3.04 2.55 10.11
CA ASN A 60 -1.60 2.40 10.21
C ASN A 60 -1.06 1.60 9.03
N PRO A 61 0.21 1.80 8.62
CA PRO A 61 0.83 0.99 7.57
C PRO A 61 0.80 -0.52 7.85
N SER A 62 0.80 -0.91 9.13
CA SER A 62 0.62 -2.31 9.54
C SER A 62 -0.76 -2.86 9.19
N ASP A 63 -1.80 -2.04 9.25
CA ASP A 63 -3.19 -2.48 9.04
C ASP A 63 -3.37 -2.87 7.57
N LEU A 64 -2.84 -2.05 6.65
CA LEU A 64 -2.80 -2.36 5.23
C LEU A 64 -2.00 -3.63 4.93
N ALA A 65 -0.86 -3.83 5.62
CA ALA A 65 -0.05 -5.03 5.47
C ALA A 65 -0.73 -6.28 6.03
N ILE A 66 -1.46 -6.17 7.14
CA ILE A 66 -2.26 -7.25 7.73
C ILE A 66 -3.34 -7.69 6.75
N GLU A 67 -4.10 -6.76 6.17
CA GLU A 67 -5.14 -7.09 5.19
C GLU A 67 -4.56 -7.75 3.93
N ALA A 68 -3.43 -7.25 3.42
CA ALA A 68 -2.73 -7.88 2.29
C ALA A 68 -2.22 -9.29 2.64
N GLY A 69 -1.69 -9.49 3.84
CA GLY A 69 -1.22 -10.80 4.34
C GLY A 69 -2.36 -11.79 4.53
N ARG A 70 -3.48 -11.37 5.12
CA ARG A 70 -4.71 -12.18 5.25
C ARG A 70 -5.21 -12.65 3.89
N ALA A 71 -5.28 -11.74 2.91
CA ALA A 71 -5.69 -12.08 1.54
C ALA A 71 -4.73 -13.07 0.86
N ALA A 72 -3.44 -13.11 1.22
CA ALA A 72 -2.50 -14.10 0.72
C ALA A 72 -2.73 -15.48 1.37
N LEU A 73 -2.86 -15.51 2.71
CA LEU A 73 -3.04 -16.73 3.49
C LEU A 73 -4.37 -17.41 3.19
N GLU A 74 -5.45 -16.64 3.01
CA GLU A 74 -6.76 -17.17 2.62
C GLU A 74 -6.71 -17.94 1.31
N LYS A 75 -5.92 -17.47 0.33
CA LYS A 75 -5.80 -18.11 -0.98
C LYS A 75 -5.02 -19.43 -0.96
N CYS A 76 -4.01 -19.58 -0.09
CA CYS A 76 -3.23 -20.82 0.02
C CYS A 76 -3.68 -21.74 1.16
N GLY A 77 -4.57 -21.27 2.04
CA GLY A 77 -5.09 -22.05 3.16
C GLY A 77 -4.05 -22.38 4.24
N MET A 78 -2.95 -21.63 4.32
CA MET A 78 -1.90 -21.83 5.33
C MET A 78 -2.31 -21.23 6.67
N ASP A 79 -2.01 -21.92 7.79
CA ASP A 79 -2.17 -21.35 9.12
C ASP A 79 -1.11 -20.25 9.31
N PRO A 80 -1.48 -19.02 9.75
CA PRO A 80 -0.51 -17.98 10.11
C PRO A 80 0.60 -18.46 11.04
N LYS A 81 0.34 -19.47 11.90
CA LYS A 81 1.34 -20.06 12.81
C LYS A 81 2.43 -20.87 12.11
N ASP A 82 2.22 -21.28 10.86
CA ASP A 82 3.24 -21.97 10.06
C ASP A 82 4.27 -20.99 9.46
N ILE A 83 4.02 -19.68 9.54
CA ILE A 83 4.93 -18.64 9.07
C ILE A 83 6.05 -18.43 10.09
N ALA A 84 7.26 -18.88 9.74
CA ALA A 84 8.43 -18.75 10.60
C ALA A 84 9.04 -17.33 10.65
N MET A 85 8.74 -16.48 9.66
CA MET A 85 9.33 -15.15 9.55
C MET A 85 8.39 -14.17 8.84
N VAL A 86 8.26 -12.97 9.42
CA VAL A 86 7.54 -11.85 8.81
C VAL A 86 8.52 -10.70 8.55
N ILE A 87 8.65 -10.31 7.28
CA ILE A 87 9.45 -9.16 6.87
C ILE A 87 8.50 -8.06 6.38
N TYR A 88 8.57 -6.88 7.00
CA TYR A 88 7.85 -5.70 6.54
C TYR A 88 8.79 -4.82 5.69
N CYS A 89 8.40 -4.57 4.44
CA CYS A 89 9.20 -3.81 3.48
C CYS A 89 8.56 -2.46 3.09
N GLY A 90 7.64 -1.92 3.90
CA GLY A 90 7.07 -0.60 3.67
C GLY A 90 8.00 0.53 4.12
N ILE A 91 7.87 1.69 3.47
CA ILE A 91 8.64 2.90 3.80
C ILE A 91 8.06 3.54 5.08
N ASP A 92 6.73 3.66 5.13
CA ASP A 92 6.04 4.29 6.25
C ASP A 92 6.02 3.41 7.50
N ARG A 93 6.08 4.07 8.66
CA ARG A 93 6.01 3.41 9.96
C ARG A 93 5.28 4.31 10.93
N TYR A 94 4.43 3.71 11.76
CA TYR A 94 3.72 4.45 12.79
C TYR A 94 4.59 4.68 14.03
N TRP A 95 5.41 3.69 14.41
CA TRP A 95 6.42 3.82 15.45
C TRP A 95 7.83 3.71 14.87
N VAL A 96 8.80 4.33 15.55
CA VAL A 96 10.22 4.03 15.31
C VAL A 96 10.55 2.63 15.84
N GLU A 97 10.05 2.31 17.03
CA GLU A 97 10.14 1.00 17.67
C GLU A 97 8.83 0.65 18.39
N PRO A 98 8.39 -0.62 18.37
CA PRO A 98 9.01 -1.76 17.70
C PRO A 98 8.86 -1.68 16.16
N ALA A 99 9.55 -2.57 15.43
CA ALA A 99 9.37 -2.65 13.97
C ALA A 99 7.92 -3.01 13.60
N THR A 100 7.40 -2.46 12.51
CA THR A 100 6.01 -2.67 12.02
C THR A 100 5.64 -4.15 11.90
N SER A 101 6.59 -5.03 11.55
CA SER A 101 6.39 -6.49 11.48
C SER A 101 5.92 -7.09 12.80
N HIS A 102 6.24 -6.50 13.96
CA HIS A 102 5.77 -6.96 15.27
C HIS A 102 4.26 -6.81 15.44
N ARG A 103 3.65 -5.82 14.77
CA ARG A 103 2.20 -5.68 14.73
C ARG A 103 1.58 -6.59 13.68
N VAL A 104 2.25 -6.80 12.55
CA VAL A 104 1.75 -7.69 11.46
C VAL A 104 1.74 -9.16 11.86
N GLN A 105 2.72 -9.62 12.66
CA GLN A 105 2.83 -11.01 13.08
C GLN A 105 1.92 -11.41 14.26
N ARG A 106 1.19 -10.45 14.84
CA ARG A 106 0.26 -10.70 15.96
C ARG A 106 -1.11 -11.07 15.45
#